data_AF-F7APG8-F1
#
_entry.id   AF-F7APG8-F1
#
_cell.length_a   1.000
_cell.length_b   1.000
_cell.length_c   1.000
_cell.angle_alpha   90.00
_cell.angle_beta   90.00
_cell.angle_gamma   90.00
#
_symmetry.space_group_name_H-M   'P 1'
#
loop_
_entity.id
_entity.type
_entity.pdbx_description
1 polymer ?
#
loop_
_entity_poly.entity_id
_entity_poly.type
_entity_poly.pdbx_seq_one_letter_code
_entity_poly.pdbx_strand_id
1 'polypeptide(L)'
;MPRRNVLKRFSSSFVQPKRPTLKSDDSKTSFVPGREDPKLFSSEYIPPLVRPEWHRNKLKYRLERMDCLRRRNVVNIPEFYPGSILAVTVYDQHAAGQQSSRFVGRCLYRDGFGLGCKFLLRNIVEGEGIEIVYQLYSPVMLKYEVLRLEKWLDTDLRYLRDADPDYCTINFDMPAEAPLPPTEELPVFKGKVKMKKFELWNYNYHKAWPRPYNAYLEEYFVQEDFMEQKVMQEKRGHGHLQYDICKHYDTRQMKEEIMKEMKLNQKRIEAVDKKIS
;
A
#
# COMPACT_ATOMS: atom_id res chain seq x y z
N MET A 1 -8.32 -68.51 -33.42
CA MET A 1 -8.63 -67.09 -33.76
C MET A 1 -8.37 -66.22 -32.54
N PRO A 2 -7.50 -65.18 -32.61
CA PRO A 2 -7.30 -64.27 -31.49
C PRO A 2 -8.29 -63.10 -31.58
N ARG A 3 -8.99 -62.80 -30.47
CA ARG A 3 -9.83 -61.61 -30.32
C ARG A 3 -8.93 -60.39 -30.15
N ARG A 4 -8.99 -59.44 -31.10
CA ARG A 4 -8.36 -58.12 -30.98
C ARG A 4 -9.13 -57.28 -29.95
N ASN A 5 -8.54 -57.07 -28.78
CA ASN A 5 -8.98 -56.03 -27.85
C ASN A 5 -8.58 -54.66 -28.40
N VAL A 6 -9.55 -53.93 -28.95
CA VAL A 6 -9.37 -52.52 -29.32
C VAL A 6 -9.78 -51.67 -28.11
N LEU A 7 -8.83 -51.38 -27.23
CA LEU A 7 -8.99 -50.34 -26.22
C LEU A 7 -8.93 -48.99 -26.93
N LYS A 8 -10.11 -48.40 -27.22
CA LYS A 8 -10.20 -46.98 -27.61
C LYS A 8 -9.73 -46.13 -26.44
N ARG A 9 -8.52 -45.59 -26.54
CA ARG A 9 -8.06 -44.50 -25.67
C ARG A 9 -8.91 -43.27 -25.95
N PHE A 10 -9.89 -43.00 -25.10
CA PHE A 10 -10.55 -41.69 -25.10
C PHE A 10 -9.57 -40.67 -24.51
N SER A 11 -8.99 -39.83 -25.36
CA SER A 11 -8.27 -38.64 -24.90
C SER A 11 -9.30 -37.62 -24.43
N SER A 12 -9.60 -37.59 -23.13
CA SER A 12 -10.42 -36.52 -22.57
C SER A 12 -9.58 -35.24 -22.51
N SER A 13 -9.66 -34.39 -23.53
CA SER A 13 -9.13 -33.03 -23.47
C SER A 13 -10.05 -32.18 -22.61
N PHE A 14 -9.94 -32.31 -21.29
CA PHE A 14 -10.59 -31.40 -20.35
C PHE A 14 -9.93 -30.02 -20.49
N VAL A 15 -10.59 -29.11 -21.19
CA VAL A 15 -10.19 -27.70 -21.27
C VAL A 15 -10.70 -27.02 -20.00
N GLN A 16 -9.77 -26.51 -19.19
CA GLN A 16 -10.11 -25.76 -17.98
C GLN A 16 -11.08 -24.63 -18.34
N PRO A 17 -12.27 -24.54 -17.70
CA PRO A 17 -13.19 -23.45 -17.96
C PRO A 17 -12.51 -22.13 -17.56
N LYS A 18 -12.61 -21.12 -18.43
CA LYS A 18 -12.12 -19.78 -18.10
C LYS A 18 -12.92 -19.26 -16.91
N ARG A 19 -12.23 -18.64 -15.93
CA ARG A 19 -12.89 -17.99 -14.78
C ARG A 19 -13.98 -17.04 -15.29
N PRO A 20 -15.24 -17.16 -14.81
CA PRO A 20 -16.29 -16.24 -15.22
C PRO A 20 -15.90 -14.82 -14.82
N THR A 21 -15.74 -13.95 -15.81
CA THR A 21 -15.56 -12.52 -15.58
C THR A 21 -16.94 -11.94 -15.30
N LEU A 22 -17.22 -11.61 -14.03
CA LEU A 22 -18.34 -10.72 -13.71
C LEU A 22 -18.08 -9.42 -14.46
N LYS A 23 -18.90 -9.13 -15.48
CA LYS A 23 -18.91 -7.79 -16.08
C LYS A 23 -19.41 -6.86 -14.98
N SER A 24 -18.57 -5.90 -14.58
CA SER A 24 -19.03 -4.81 -13.74
C SER A 24 -20.21 -4.14 -14.44
N ASP A 25 -21.31 -3.87 -13.72
CA ASP A 25 -22.42 -3.10 -14.27
C ASP A 25 -21.86 -1.79 -14.86
N ASP A 26 -22.09 -1.55 -16.16
CA ASP A 26 -21.52 -0.46 -16.98
C ASP A 26 -21.86 0.97 -16.49
N SER A 27 -22.46 1.11 -15.31
CA SER A 27 -22.99 2.35 -14.73
C SER A 27 -21.92 3.37 -14.33
N LYS A 28 -20.65 2.98 -14.14
CA LYS A 28 -19.59 3.87 -13.67
C LYS A 28 -18.33 3.72 -14.53
N THR A 29 -18.18 4.65 -15.49
CA THR A 29 -17.03 4.69 -16.40
C THR A 29 -15.83 5.46 -15.83
N SER A 30 -16.04 6.24 -14.77
CA SER A 30 -15.01 7.08 -14.16
C SER A 30 -14.42 6.43 -12.90
N PHE A 31 -13.10 6.55 -12.73
CA PHE A 31 -12.40 6.19 -11.51
C PHE A 31 -12.95 6.94 -10.30
N VAL A 32 -12.97 6.29 -9.14
CA VAL A 32 -13.25 6.98 -7.87
C VAL A 32 -12.15 8.03 -7.63
N PRO A 33 -12.48 9.28 -7.27
CA PRO A 33 -11.48 10.29 -6.94
C PRO A 33 -10.49 9.77 -5.90
N GLY A 34 -9.19 9.76 -6.24
CA GLY A 34 -8.12 9.25 -5.37
C GLY A 34 -7.70 7.80 -5.62
N ARG A 35 -8.45 7.08 -6.46
CA ARG A 35 -8.13 5.72 -6.95
C ARG A 35 -7.76 5.77 -8.43
N GLU A 36 -6.69 6.50 -8.71
CA GLU A 36 -6.14 6.65 -10.06
C GLU A 36 -5.13 5.54 -10.37
N ASP A 37 -4.86 5.30 -11.65
CA ASP A 37 -3.85 4.33 -12.05
C ASP A 37 -2.50 4.64 -11.39
N PRO A 38 -1.88 3.69 -10.65
CA PRO A 38 -0.62 3.93 -9.93
C PRO A 38 0.54 4.38 -10.82
N LYS A 39 0.49 4.04 -12.11
CA LYS A 39 1.46 4.50 -13.12
C LYS A 39 1.32 5.99 -13.41
N LEU A 40 0.10 6.50 -13.40
CA LEU A 40 -0.21 7.89 -13.71
C LEU A 40 -0.06 8.77 -12.46
N PHE A 41 -0.58 8.31 -11.32
CA PHE A 41 -0.46 9.03 -10.06
C PHE A 41 -0.41 8.11 -8.85
N SER A 42 0.45 8.50 -7.91
CA SER A 42 0.63 7.87 -6.62
C SER A 42 1.19 8.91 -5.64
N SER A 43 1.06 8.65 -4.34
CA SER A 43 1.40 9.67 -3.32
C SER A 43 2.87 10.07 -3.36
N GLU A 44 3.75 9.15 -3.74
CA GLU A 44 5.19 9.40 -3.79
C GLU A 44 5.64 10.27 -4.96
N TYR A 45 4.75 10.65 -5.88
CA TYR A 45 5.08 11.62 -6.94
C TYR A 45 4.89 13.08 -6.52
N ILE A 46 4.25 13.31 -5.37
CA ILE A 46 4.07 14.64 -4.78
C ILE A 46 5.34 14.98 -3.99
N PRO A 47 6.14 15.98 -4.41
CA PRO A 47 7.33 16.36 -3.67
C PRO A 47 6.98 16.97 -2.31
N PRO A 48 7.88 16.86 -1.33
CA PRO A 48 7.68 17.51 -0.05
C PRO A 48 7.60 19.03 -0.20
N LEU A 49 6.86 19.67 0.71
CA LEU A 49 6.86 21.12 0.84
C LEU A 49 8.22 21.57 1.36
N VAL A 50 9.02 22.19 0.48
CA VAL A 50 10.32 22.77 0.83
C VAL A 50 10.13 24.25 1.10
N ARG A 51 10.57 24.71 2.28
CA ARG A 51 10.61 26.12 2.65
C ARG A 51 12.04 26.51 3.02
N PRO A 52 12.62 27.56 2.40
CA PRO A 52 12.03 28.45 1.41
C PRO A 52 11.97 27.86 -0.03
N GLU A 53 11.03 28.34 -0.84
CA GLU A 53 10.65 27.70 -2.12
C GLU A 53 11.78 27.62 -3.16
N TRP A 54 12.76 28.53 -3.13
CA TRP A 54 13.89 28.51 -4.06
C TRP A 54 14.82 27.28 -3.91
N HIS A 55 14.75 26.54 -2.80
CA HIS A 55 15.44 25.25 -2.66
C HIS A 55 14.73 24.11 -3.43
N ARG A 56 13.55 24.38 -3.99
CA ARG A 56 12.74 23.38 -4.72
C ARG A 56 13.28 23.17 -6.14
N ASN A 57 13.97 22.05 -6.34
CA ASN A 57 14.47 21.69 -7.66
C ASN A 57 13.39 20.95 -8.50
N LYS A 58 12.70 21.68 -9.38
CA LYS A 58 11.67 21.12 -10.28
C LYS A 58 12.23 20.09 -11.26
N LEU A 59 13.45 20.29 -11.76
CA LEU A 59 14.08 19.37 -12.71
C LEU A 59 14.35 18.01 -12.06
N LYS A 60 14.89 18.02 -10.83
CA LYS A 60 15.10 16.80 -10.03
C LYS A 60 13.83 15.96 -9.96
N TYR A 61 12.71 16.57 -9.57
CA TYR A 61 11.45 15.85 -9.41
C TYR A 61 10.88 15.29 -10.72
N ARG A 62 11.08 16.00 -11.84
CA ARG A 62 10.70 15.49 -13.16
C ARG A 62 11.52 14.27 -13.57
N LEU A 63 12.83 14.30 -13.32
CA LEU A 63 13.72 13.19 -13.60
C LEU A 63 13.39 11.97 -12.72
N GLU A 64 13.20 12.17 -11.42
CA GLU A 64 12.83 11.10 -10.49
C GLU A 64 11.48 10.45 -10.87
N ARG A 65 10.47 11.23 -11.27
CA ARG A 65 9.19 10.69 -11.76
C ARG A 65 9.34 9.88 -13.04
N MET A 66 10.16 10.36 -13.98
CA MET A 66 10.45 9.63 -15.21
C MET A 66 11.12 8.29 -14.91
N ASP A 67 12.05 8.24 -13.97
CA ASP A 67 12.71 7.00 -13.56
C ASP A 67 11.77 6.05 -12.80
N CYS A 68 10.90 6.58 -11.93
CA CYS A 68 9.84 5.79 -11.30
C CYS A 68 8.92 5.13 -12.34
N LEU A 69 8.55 5.86 -13.40
CA LEU A 69 7.70 5.34 -14.48
C LEU A 69 8.41 4.23 -15.27
N ARG A 70 9.69 4.43 -15.62
CA ARG A 70 10.51 3.39 -16.27
C ARG A 70 10.56 2.12 -15.43
N ARG A 71 10.80 2.26 -14.12
CA ARG A 71 10.84 1.12 -13.20
C ARG A 71 9.50 0.38 -13.11
N ARG A 72 8.37 1.11 -13.11
CA ARG A 72 7.00 0.55 -13.14
C ARG A 72 6.61 -0.17 -14.43
N ASN A 73 7.32 0.09 -15.53
CA ASN A 73 7.17 -0.68 -16.77
C ASN A 73 7.89 -2.03 -16.70
N VAL A 74 8.96 -2.13 -15.89
CA VAL A 74 9.70 -3.38 -15.67
C VAL A 74 9.03 -4.24 -14.59
N VAL A 75 8.65 -3.67 -13.45
CA VAL A 75 7.93 -4.38 -12.37
C VAL A 75 6.58 -3.73 -12.12
N ASN A 76 5.54 -4.57 -12.12
CA ASN A 76 4.20 -4.11 -11.82
C ASN A 76 4.07 -3.78 -10.33
N ILE A 77 3.92 -2.49 -10.02
CA ILE A 77 3.66 -1.99 -8.66
C ILE A 77 2.16 -1.69 -8.55
N PRO A 78 1.38 -2.53 -7.83
CA PRO A 78 -0.05 -2.35 -7.68
C PRO A 78 -0.41 -1.18 -6.75
N GLU A 79 -1.69 -0.84 -6.74
CA GLU A 79 -2.27 0.08 -5.76
C GLU A 79 -2.31 -0.59 -4.38
N PHE A 80 -1.83 0.10 -3.34
CA PHE A 80 -2.00 -0.32 -1.95
C PHE A 80 -1.88 0.86 -0.99
N TYR A 81 -2.39 0.68 0.23
CA TYR A 81 -2.43 1.68 1.28
C TYR A 81 -1.92 1.12 2.62
N PRO A 82 -1.58 1.98 3.59
CA PRO A 82 -1.42 1.55 4.98
C PRO A 82 -2.65 0.76 5.43
N GLY A 83 -2.41 -0.43 5.97
CA GLY A 83 -3.42 -1.41 6.35
C GLY A 83 -3.57 -2.58 5.38
N SER A 84 -3.26 -2.41 4.09
CA SER A 84 -3.32 -3.50 3.11
C SER A 84 -2.34 -4.63 3.44
N ILE A 85 -2.71 -5.86 3.10
CA ILE A 85 -1.85 -7.04 3.25
C ILE A 85 -1.13 -7.30 1.94
N LEU A 86 0.19 -7.31 2.01
CA LEU A 86 1.07 -7.47 0.87
C LEU A 86 1.93 -8.70 1.03
N ALA A 87 2.26 -9.28 -0.11
CA ALA A 87 3.29 -10.27 -0.23
C ALA A 87 4.35 -9.78 -1.23
N VAL A 88 5.57 -9.61 -0.73
CA VAL A 88 6.68 -9.04 -1.50
C VAL A 88 7.71 -10.13 -1.72
N THR A 89 8.14 -10.26 -2.97
CA THR A 89 9.22 -11.18 -3.36
C THR A 89 10.45 -10.36 -3.73
N VAL A 90 11.52 -10.59 -2.99
CA VAL A 90 12.80 -9.86 -3.09
C VAL A 90 13.87 -10.85 -3.50
N TYR A 91 14.79 -10.44 -4.37
CA TYR A 91 15.98 -11.21 -4.68
C TYR A 91 16.94 -11.22 -3.48
N ASP A 92 17.39 -12.40 -3.07
CA ASP A 92 18.37 -12.54 -2.00
C ASP A 92 19.36 -13.64 -2.37
N GLN A 93 20.64 -13.25 -2.45
CA GLN A 93 21.73 -14.16 -2.80
C GLN A 93 22.00 -15.21 -1.72
N HIS A 94 21.60 -14.96 -0.48
CA HIS A 94 21.84 -15.85 0.66
C HIS A 94 20.60 -16.65 1.07
N ALA A 95 19.48 -16.51 0.36
CA ALA A 95 18.28 -17.28 0.65
C ALA A 95 18.48 -18.77 0.34
N ALA A 96 17.99 -19.63 1.24
CA ALA A 96 18.09 -21.08 1.08
C ALA A 96 17.15 -21.57 -0.05
N GLY A 97 17.74 -22.19 -1.07
CA GLY A 97 16.99 -22.77 -2.21
C GLY A 97 16.92 -21.84 -3.40
N GLN A 98 15.85 -21.04 -3.51
CA GLN A 98 15.70 -20.04 -4.57
C GLN A 98 16.37 -18.74 -4.11
N GLN A 99 17.04 -18.03 -5.02
CA GLN A 99 17.64 -16.70 -4.75
C GLN A 99 16.58 -15.60 -4.59
N SER A 100 15.44 -15.94 -3.97
CA SER A 100 14.31 -15.06 -3.74
C SER A 100 13.70 -15.35 -2.38
N SER A 101 13.52 -14.30 -1.58
CA SER A 101 12.81 -14.32 -0.32
C SER A 101 11.42 -13.73 -0.49
N ARG A 102 10.40 -14.46 -0.02
CA ARG A 102 9.02 -14.00 0.01
C ARG A 102 8.62 -13.67 1.43
N PHE A 103 8.11 -12.47 1.65
CA PHE A 103 7.57 -12.05 2.94
C PHE A 103 6.14 -11.55 2.79
N VAL A 104 5.25 -12.07 3.65
CA VAL A 104 3.85 -11.63 3.74
C VAL A 104 3.69 -10.81 5.02
N GLY A 105 3.00 -9.69 4.93
CA GLY A 105 2.70 -8.86 6.10
C GLY A 105 1.77 -7.70 5.80
N ARG A 106 1.34 -7.03 6.88
CA ARG A 106 0.54 -5.82 6.82
C ARG A 106 1.43 -4.61 6.58
N CYS A 107 1.04 -3.74 5.66
CA CYS A 107 1.70 -2.46 5.47
C CYS A 107 1.36 -1.51 6.62
N LEU A 108 2.32 -1.15 7.47
CA LEU A 108 2.10 -0.25 8.60
C LEU A 108 2.08 1.22 8.16
N TYR A 109 3.03 1.60 7.31
CA TYR A 109 3.10 2.95 6.77
C TYR A 109 3.81 2.94 5.42
N ARG A 110 3.57 3.99 4.64
CA ARG A 110 4.31 4.31 3.42
C ARG A 110 4.84 5.73 3.55
N ASP A 111 6.13 5.91 3.32
CA ASP A 111 6.84 7.17 3.52
C ASP A 111 7.87 7.40 2.41
N GLY A 112 8.36 8.62 2.29
CA GLY A 112 9.32 9.03 1.30
C GLY A 112 8.67 9.47 -0.02
N PHE A 113 9.53 9.94 -0.91
CA PHE A 113 9.16 10.59 -2.16
C PHE A 113 10.07 10.10 -3.29
N GLY A 114 9.52 10.04 -4.51
CA GLY A 114 10.21 9.59 -5.71
C GLY A 114 10.79 8.19 -5.54
N LEU A 115 12.05 8.02 -5.97
CA LEU A 115 12.78 6.76 -5.86
C LEU A 115 13.03 6.31 -4.42
N GLY A 116 13.07 7.26 -3.47
CA GLY A 116 13.29 7.00 -2.04
C GLY A 116 12.03 6.58 -1.27
N CYS A 117 10.93 6.29 -1.98
CA CYS A 117 9.71 5.80 -1.35
C CYS A 117 9.94 4.41 -0.71
N LYS A 118 9.52 4.27 0.54
CA LYS A 118 9.65 3.07 1.35
C LYS A 118 8.34 2.74 2.03
N PHE A 119 8.15 1.48 2.36
CA PHE A 119 7.02 1.01 3.14
C PHE A 119 7.49 -0.06 4.13
N LEU A 120 6.81 -0.16 5.27
CA LEU A 120 7.12 -1.14 6.29
C LEU A 120 6.06 -2.24 6.30
N LEU A 121 6.50 -3.50 6.15
CA LEU A 121 5.66 -4.66 6.37
C LEU A 121 5.93 -5.24 7.75
N ARG A 122 4.86 -5.60 8.46
CA ARG A 122 4.90 -6.31 9.73
C ARG A 122 4.12 -7.61 9.65
N ASN A 123 4.66 -8.67 10.21
CA ASN A 123 3.94 -9.92 10.45
C ASN A 123 4.38 -10.49 11.80
N ILE A 124 3.52 -11.28 12.44
CA ILE A 124 3.87 -12.05 13.62
C ILE A 124 4.07 -13.49 13.19
N VAL A 125 5.31 -13.96 13.32
CA VAL A 125 5.74 -15.28 12.87
C VAL A 125 6.21 -16.03 14.10
N GLU A 126 5.58 -17.17 14.38
CA GLU A 126 5.93 -18.01 15.55
C GLU A 126 5.92 -17.24 16.89
N GLY A 127 5.06 -16.24 17.01
CA GLY A 127 4.94 -15.40 18.22
C GLY A 127 5.87 -14.19 18.25
N GLU A 128 6.80 -14.05 17.29
CA GLU A 128 7.70 -12.91 17.19
C GLU A 128 7.26 -11.90 16.12
N GLY A 129 7.31 -10.61 16.45
CA GLY A 129 6.96 -9.54 15.53
C GLY A 129 8.13 -9.20 14.61
N ILE A 130 8.05 -9.60 13.34
CA ILE A 130 9.04 -9.30 12.31
C ILE A 130 8.60 -8.06 11.54
N GLU A 131 9.51 -7.10 11.36
CA GLU A 131 9.30 -5.91 10.56
C GLU A 131 10.39 -5.78 9.50
N ILE A 132 9.99 -5.56 8.24
CA ILE A 132 10.91 -5.36 7.13
C ILE A 132 10.54 -4.07 6.40
N VAL A 133 11.52 -3.19 6.23
CA VAL A 133 11.38 -1.96 5.45
C VAL A 133 11.86 -2.22 4.03
N TYR A 134 10.96 -1.97 3.09
CA TYR A 134 11.20 -2.19 1.67
C TYR A 134 11.20 -0.86 0.93
N GLN A 135 12.12 -0.70 -0.01
CA GLN A 135 12.12 0.42 -0.96
C GLN A 135 11.31 0.04 -2.19
N LEU A 136 10.36 0.90 -2.57
CA LEU A 136 9.36 0.63 -3.60
C LEU A 136 9.96 0.49 -5.02
N TYR A 137 11.07 1.19 -5.29
CA TYR A 137 11.70 1.19 -6.62
C TYR A 137 13.02 0.42 -6.66
N SER A 138 13.36 -0.31 -5.60
CA SER A 138 14.61 -1.07 -5.54
C SER A 138 14.72 -2.08 -6.68
N PRO A 139 15.90 -2.26 -7.31
CA PRO A 139 16.11 -3.26 -8.35
C PRO A 139 16.00 -4.70 -7.82
N VAL A 140 16.22 -4.89 -6.52
CA VAL A 140 16.14 -6.19 -5.84
C VAL A 140 14.69 -6.70 -5.75
N MET A 141 13.71 -5.82 -5.96
CA MET A 141 12.30 -6.14 -5.90
C MET A 141 11.83 -6.84 -7.17
N LEU A 142 11.36 -8.08 -7.02
CA LEU A 142 10.93 -8.91 -8.14
C LEU A 142 9.43 -8.80 -8.38
N LYS A 143 8.61 -8.97 -7.33
CA LYS A 143 7.15 -8.99 -7.43
C LYS A 143 6.48 -8.37 -6.20
N TYR A 144 5.46 -7.56 -6.46
CA TYR A 144 4.52 -7.07 -5.47
C TYR A 144 3.17 -7.75 -5.70
N GLU A 145 2.63 -8.37 -4.65
CA GLU A 145 1.34 -9.02 -4.70
C GLU A 145 0.47 -8.48 -3.56
N VAL A 146 -0.71 -7.95 -3.90
CA VAL A 146 -1.68 -7.50 -2.92
C VAL A 146 -2.56 -8.70 -2.59
N LEU A 147 -2.50 -9.18 -1.36
CA LEU A 147 -3.35 -10.28 -0.92
C LEU A 147 -4.73 -9.77 -0.53
N ARG A 148 -4.76 -8.64 0.19
CA ARG A 148 -6.01 -7.97 0.59
C ARG A 148 -5.82 -6.47 0.53
N LEU A 149 -6.65 -5.83 -0.27
CA LEU A 149 -6.64 -4.38 -0.45
C LEU A 149 -7.63 -3.75 0.53
N GLU A 150 -7.10 -3.08 1.54
CA GLU A 150 -7.91 -2.35 2.52
C GLU A 150 -7.22 -1.06 2.95
N LYS A 151 -8.03 -0.12 3.41
CA LYS A 151 -7.58 1.17 3.93
C LYS A 151 -7.95 1.31 5.39
N TRP A 152 -7.10 1.96 6.17
CA TRP A 152 -7.38 2.31 7.55
C TRP A 152 -7.65 3.81 7.68
N LEU A 153 -8.25 4.25 8.79
CA LEU A 153 -8.46 5.69 9.04
C LEU A 153 -7.11 6.40 9.25
N ASP A 154 -6.15 5.69 9.83
CA ASP A 154 -4.79 6.17 10.06
C ASP A 154 -3.88 5.92 8.86
N THR A 155 -2.98 6.88 8.61
CA THR A 155 -1.92 6.75 7.59
C THR A 155 -0.67 6.06 8.13
N ASP A 156 -0.52 6.01 9.45
CA ASP A 156 0.62 5.41 10.15
C ASP A 156 0.16 4.47 11.26
N LEU A 157 0.32 3.17 11.02
CA LEU A 157 -0.12 2.10 11.89
C LEU A 157 1.01 1.55 12.79
N ARG A 158 2.10 2.32 13.01
CA ARG A 158 3.20 1.89 13.89
C ARG A 158 2.76 1.58 15.34
N TYR A 159 1.60 2.08 15.77
CA TYR A 159 1.00 1.70 17.05
C TYR A 159 0.60 0.22 17.14
N LEU A 160 0.49 -0.50 16.02
CA LEU A 160 0.23 -1.95 16.00
C LEU A 160 1.35 -2.79 16.65
N ARG A 161 2.50 -2.19 16.96
CA ARG A 161 3.57 -2.82 17.77
C ARG A 161 3.12 -3.11 19.20
N ASP A 162 2.33 -2.19 19.75
CA ASP A 162 1.81 -2.26 21.13
C ASP A 162 0.34 -2.71 21.16
N ALA A 163 -0.25 -3.03 20.00
CA ALA A 163 -1.61 -3.55 19.89
C ALA A 163 -1.67 -5.06 20.11
N ASP A 164 -2.89 -5.60 20.13
CA ASP A 164 -3.13 -7.04 20.08
C ASP A 164 -2.38 -7.67 18.89
N PRO A 165 -1.58 -8.73 19.13
CA PRO A 165 -0.90 -9.49 18.08
C PRO A 165 -1.80 -9.88 16.91
N ASP A 166 -3.07 -10.20 17.17
CA ASP A 166 -4.01 -10.74 16.17
C ASP A 166 -4.18 -9.85 14.94
N TYR A 167 -4.06 -8.53 15.08
CA TYR A 167 -4.16 -7.61 13.95
C TYR A 167 -3.01 -7.75 12.94
N CYS A 168 -1.85 -8.23 13.39
CA CYS A 168 -0.64 -8.40 12.57
C CYS A 168 -0.28 -9.86 12.28
N THR A 169 -0.93 -10.83 12.92
CA THR A 169 -0.73 -12.26 12.66
C THR A 169 -1.37 -12.65 11.33
N ILE A 170 -0.55 -12.85 10.30
CA ILE A 170 -1.02 -13.14 8.93
C ILE A 170 -0.37 -14.43 8.45
N ASN A 171 -1.18 -15.34 7.90
CA ASN A 171 -0.69 -16.57 7.30
C ASN A 171 0.07 -16.28 6.00
N PHE A 172 1.27 -16.87 5.84
CA PHE A 172 2.08 -16.76 4.63
C PHE A 172 1.40 -17.32 3.38
N ASP A 173 0.57 -18.34 3.55
CA ASP A 173 -0.14 -19.02 2.46
C ASP A 173 -1.54 -18.43 2.21
N MET A 174 -1.83 -17.24 2.72
CA MET A 174 -3.09 -16.55 2.47
C MET A 174 -3.29 -16.34 0.95
N PRO A 175 -4.41 -16.81 0.37
CA PRO A 175 -4.69 -16.60 -1.04
C PRO A 175 -5.00 -15.12 -1.31
N ALA A 176 -4.62 -14.64 -2.50
CA ALA A 176 -4.96 -13.29 -2.91
C ALA A 176 -6.46 -13.17 -3.22
N GLU A 177 -7.11 -12.20 -2.59
CA GLU A 177 -8.49 -11.81 -2.89
C GLU A 177 -8.58 -11.24 -4.31
N ALA A 178 -9.78 -11.33 -4.92
CA ALA A 178 -9.99 -10.76 -6.24
C ALA A 178 -9.75 -9.24 -6.20
N PRO A 179 -8.99 -8.67 -7.15
CA PRO A 179 -8.73 -7.24 -7.16
C PRO A 179 -10.04 -6.48 -7.37
N LEU A 180 -10.33 -5.56 -6.45
CA LEU A 180 -11.49 -4.68 -6.57
C LEU A 180 -11.35 -3.83 -7.84
N PRO A 181 -12.42 -3.64 -8.64
CA PRO A 181 -12.35 -2.78 -9.81
C PRO A 181 -12.05 -1.34 -9.37
N PRO A 182 -11.21 -0.56 -10.10
CA PRO A 182 -10.85 0.83 -9.72
C PRO A 182 -12.04 1.80 -9.57
N THR A 183 -13.19 1.40 -10.10
CA THR A 183 -14.47 2.09 -10.06
C THR A 183 -15.18 2.00 -8.69
N GLU A 184 -14.78 1.06 -7.85
CA GLU A 184 -15.37 0.84 -6.53
C GLU A 184 -14.54 1.50 -5.43
N GLU A 185 -15.21 1.95 -4.37
CA GLU A 185 -14.53 2.49 -3.18
C GLU A 185 -13.83 1.37 -2.41
N LEU A 186 -12.73 1.71 -1.75
CA LEU A 186 -11.98 0.73 -0.97
C LEU A 186 -12.66 0.44 0.36
N PRO A 187 -12.65 -0.83 0.83
CA PRO A 187 -13.12 -1.15 2.16
C PRO A 187 -12.22 -0.46 3.20
N VAL A 188 -12.84 0.39 4.03
CA VAL A 188 -12.17 1.10 5.11
C VAL A 188 -12.39 0.37 6.43
N PHE A 189 -11.31 0.00 7.10
CA PHE A 189 -11.34 -0.54 8.45
C PHE A 189 -11.73 0.55 9.46
N LYS A 190 -12.98 0.49 9.91
CA LYS A 190 -13.57 1.39 10.93
C LYS A 190 -13.51 0.80 12.35
N GLY A 191 -12.90 -0.38 12.51
CA GLY A 191 -12.79 -1.05 13.80
C GLY A 191 -11.84 -0.31 14.74
N LYS A 192 -12.12 -0.41 16.04
CA LYS A 192 -11.21 0.05 17.09
C LYS A 192 -10.15 -1.03 17.33
N VAL A 193 -8.89 -0.64 17.38
CA VAL A 193 -7.78 -1.53 17.72
C VAL A 193 -7.63 -1.58 19.23
N LYS A 194 -7.71 -2.80 19.78
CA LYS A 194 -7.41 -3.06 21.18
C LYS A 194 -5.90 -2.99 21.42
N MET A 195 -5.50 -2.08 22.30
CA MET A 195 -4.11 -1.90 22.69
C MET A 195 -3.75 -2.76 23.92
N LYS A 196 -2.48 -3.16 24.04
CA LYS A 196 -1.97 -3.83 25.25
C LYS A 196 -2.04 -2.89 26.46
N LYS A 197 -1.77 -3.42 27.66
CA LYS A 197 -1.59 -2.59 28.85
C LYS A 197 -0.50 -1.55 28.63
N PHE A 198 -0.75 -0.32 29.10
CA PHE A 198 0.12 0.85 28.90
C PHE A 198 1.58 0.61 29.31
N GLU A 199 1.80 -0.15 30.39
CA GLU A 199 3.12 -0.47 30.95
C GLU A 199 4.03 -1.26 29.97
N LEU A 200 3.42 -1.97 29.02
CA LEU A 200 4.12 -2.81 28.05
C LEU A 200 4.44 -2.07 26.74
N TRP A 201 4.11 -0.78 26.66
CA TRP A 201 4.26 -0.02 25.43
C TRP A 201 5.68 0.52 25.27
N ASN A 202 6.30 0.15 24.16
CA ASN A 202 7.58 0.72 23.77
C ASN A 202 7.40 1.91 22.82
N TYR A 203 6.29 1.92 22.07
CA TYR A 203 5.98 2.96 21.11
C TYR A 203 5.05 3.99 21.76
N ASN A 204 5.60 5.15 22.11
CA ASN A 204 4.87 6.27 22.71
C ASN A 204 3.86 6.93 21.73
N TYR A 205 3.00 6.18 21.05
CA TYR A 205 1.95 6.69 20.14
C TYR A 205 1.01 7.65 20.87
N HIS A 206 0.80 7.38 22.16
CA HIS A 206 0.81 8.36 23.24
C HIS A 206 0.93 9.86 22.98
N LYS A 207 2.13 10.17 22.50
CA LYS A 207 2.75 11.48 22.41
C LYS A 207 2.80 11.94 20.96
N ALA A 208 2.43 11.08 20.00
CA ALA A 208 2.36 11.43 18.59
C ALA A 208 1.17 12.38 18.35
N TRP A 209 1.38 13.36 17.48
CA TRP A 209 0.34 14.26 17.01
C TRP A 209 0.33 14.28 15.48
N PRO A 210 -0.82 14.03 14.81
CA PRO A 210 -2.12 13.70 15.41
C PRO A 210 -2.09 12.31 16.10
N ARG A 211 -2.96 12.14 17.10
CA ARG A 211 -3.16 10.82 17.73
C ARG A 211 -3.81 9.89 16.70
N PRO A 212 -3.48 8.59 16.69
CA PRO A 212 -4.13 7.66 15.78
C PRO A 212 -5.63 7.57 16.09
N TYR A 213 -6.46 7.63 15.05
CA TYR A 213 -7.90 7.52 15.13
C TYR A 213 -8.35 6.12 15.55
N ASN A 214 -7.64 5.06 15.14
CA ASN A 214 -8.07 3.68 15.41
C ASN A 214 -7.48 3.09 16.71
N ALA A 215 -6.54 3.76 17.39
CA ALA A 215 -5.86 3.20 18.56
C ALA A 215 -6.60 3.51 19.88
N TYR A 216 -7.16 2.48 20.52
CA TYR A 216 -7.92 2.61 21.78
C TYR A 216 -7.42 1.63 22.84
N LEU A 217 -7.34 2.05 24.12
CA LEU A 217 -7.22 1.07 25.20
C LEU A 217 -8.56 0.38 25.41
N GLU A 218 -8.51 -0.83 25.94
CA GLU A 218 -9.70 -1.60 26.33
C GLU A 218 -10.55 -0.88 27.39
N GLU A 219 -9.93 -0.05 28.22
CA GLU A 219 -10.61 0.81 29.18
C GLU A 219 -11.43 1.94 28.52
N TYR A 220 -11.24 2.19 27.21
CA TYR A 220 -11.84 3.31 26.46
C TYR A 220 -12.88 2.90 25.41
N PHE A 221 -13.54 1.77 25.60
CA PHE A 221 -14.67 1.38 24.74
C PHE A 221 -15.97 2.14 25.08
N VAL A 222 -16.00 2.90 26.18
CA VAL A 222 -17.14 3.71 26.66
C VAL A 222 -17.11 5.13 26.06
N GLN A 223 -18.27 5.78 25.93
CA GLN A 223 -18.45 7.09 25.28
C GLN A 223 -17.74 8.25 26.00
N GLU A 224 -17.59 8.17 27.32
CA GLU A 224 -17.02 9.23 28.17
C GLU A 224 -15.52 9.44 27.89
N ASP A 225 -14.83 8.39 27.46
CA ASP A 225 -13.39 8.41 27.21
C ASP A 225 -13.01 9.12 25.91
N PHE A 226 -13.92 9.16 24.93
CA PHE A 226 -13.78 10.00 23.74
C PHE A 226 -13.76 11.48 24.12
N MET A 227 -14.59 11.85 25.10
CA MET A 227 -14.63 13.22 25.62
C MET A 227 -13.33 13.53 26.38
N GLU A 228 -12.84 12.62 27.21
CA GLU A 228 -11.55 12.81 27.90
C GLU A 228 -10.37 12.92 26.94
N GLN A 229 -10.33 12.10 25.89
CA GLN A 229 -9.29 12.19 24.87
C GLN A 229 -9.35 13.53 24.14
N LYS A 230 -10.54 13.99 23.75
CA LYS A 230 -10.73 15.29 23.10
C LYS A 230 -10.30 16.43 24.03
N VAL A 231 -10.65 16.37 25.31
CA VAL A 231 -10.25 17.34 26.33
C VAL A 231 -8.74 17.32 26.57
N MET A 232 -8.10 16.15 26.61
CA MET A 232 -6.63 16.01 26.70
C MET A 232 -5.93 16.60 25.46
N GLN A 233 -6.49 16.43 24.27
CA GLN A 233 -5.98 17.03 23.03
C GLN A 233 -6.07 18.56 23.05
N GLU A 234 -7.19 19.09 23.53
CA GLU A 234 -7.38 20.53 23.71
C GLU A 234 -6.41 21.09 24.76
N LYS A 235 -6.22 20.40 25.89
CA LYS A 235 -5.28 20.79 26.97
C LYS A 235 -3.81 20.76 26.55
N ARG A 236 -3.41 19.84 25.65
CA ARG A 236 -2.03 19.76 25.13
C ARG A 236 -1.68 20.83 24.08
N GLY A 237 -2.59 21.77 23.80
CA GLY A 237 -2.27 23.02 23.10
C GLY A 237 -2.08 22.91 21.58
N HIS A 238 -2.26 21.73 20.98
CA HIS A 238 -2.13 21.53 19.53
C HIS A 238 -3.44 21.72 18.75
N GLY A 239 -4.55 22.03 19.43
CA GLY A 239 -5.85 22.26 18.77
C GLY A 239 -5.86 23.40 17.75
N HIS A 240 -4.91 24.34 17.83
CA HIS A 240 -4.78 25.41 16.84
C HIS A 240 -4.19 24.94 15.50
N LEU A 241 -3.43 23.83 15.47
CA LEU A 241 -2.74 23.35 14.27
C LEU A 241 -3.70 22.95 13.14
N GLN A 242 -4.89 22.47 13.48
CA GLN A 242 -5.91 22.13 12.47
C GLN A 242 -6.42 23.36 11.70
N TYR A 243 -6.32 24.54 12.31
CA TYR A 243 -6.75 25.81 11.73
C TYR A 243 -5.58 26.59 11.10
N ASP A 244 -4.35 26.06 11.16
CA ASP A 244 -3.16 26.68 10.60
C ASP A 244 -3.09 26.47 9.08
N ILE A 245 -3.74 27.38 8.35
CA ILE A 245 -3.83 27.35 6.87
C ILE A 245 -2.43 27.44 6.24
N CYS A 246 -1.47 28.12 6.89
CA CYS A 246 -0.10 28.29 6.38
C CYS A 246 0.71 26.97 6.39
N LYS A 247 0.29 25.98 7.17
CA LYS A 247 0.88 24.64 7.15
C LYS A 247 0.25 23.71 6.11
N HIS A 248 -0.92 24.06 5.58
CA HIS A 248 -1.58 23.25 4.57
C HIS A 248 -0.80 23.25 3.25
N TYR A 249 -0.51 22.06 2.73
CA TYR A 249 0.16 21.90 1.44
C TYR A 249 -0.86 21.61 0.35
N ASP A 250 -1.30 22.65 -0.38
CA ASP A 250 -2.21 22.46 -1.51
C ASP A 250 -1.48 21.81 -2.68
N THR A 251 -1.96 20.63 -3.06
CA THR A 251 -1.36 19.77 -4.09
C THR A 251 -2.32 19.51 -5.25
N ARG A 252 -3.50 20.16 -5.29
CA ARG A 252 -4.54 19.91 -6.29
C ARG A 252 -4.04 20.20 -7.72
N GLN A 253 -3.54 21.41 -7.94
CA GLN A 253 -2.97 21.80 -9.24
C GLN A 253 -1.77 20.93 -9.61
N MET A 254 -0.91 20.66 -8.63
CA MET A 254 0.28 19.84 -8.83
C MET A 254 -0.05 18.40 -9.26
N LYS A 255 -1.10 17.82 -8.69
CA LYS A 255 -1.59 16.50 -9.06
C LYS A 255 -1.99 16.45 -10.53
N GLU A 256 -2.74 17.43 -11.02
CA GLU A 256 -3.13 17.51 -12.43
C GLU A 256 -1.94 17.68 -13.37
N GLU A 257 -0.96 18.51 -12.98
CA GLU A 257 0.28 18.69 -13.75
C GLU A 257 1.09 17.39 -13.83
N ILE A 258 1.26 16.70 -12.70
CA ILE A 258 1.95 15.40 -12.64
C ILE A 258 1.23 14.38 -13.52
N MET A 259 -0.10 14.30 -13.45
CA MET A 259 -0.89 13.40 -14.29
C MET A 259 -0.68 13.64 -15.79
N LYS A 260 -0.67 14.91 -16.20
CA LYS A 260 -0.38 15.30 -17.60
C LYS A 260 1.05 14.92 -18.01
N GLU A 261 2.01 15.19 -17.14
CA GLU A 261 3.42 14.86 -17.33
C GLU A 261 3.64 13.35 -17.48
N MET A 262 3.06 12.54 -16.58
CA MET A 262 3.19 11.09 -16.57
C MET A 262 2.55 10.44 -17.79
N LYS A 263 1.36 10.91 -18.22
CA LYS A 263 0.72 10.47 -19.48
C LYS A 263 1.60 10.74 -20.70
N LEU A 264 2.25 11.91 -20.76
CA LEU A 264 3.15 12.25 -21.86
C LEU A 264 4.41 11.38 -21.83
N ASN A 265 5.00 11.19 -20.65
CA ASN A 265 6.19 10.36 -20.48
C ASN A 265 5.91 8.89 -20.83
N GLN A 266 4.74 8.36 -20.48
CA GLN A 266 4.34 7.02 -20.84
C GLN A 266 4.30 6.83 -22.37
N LYS A 267 3.66 7.75 -23.10
CA LYS A 267 3.64 7.74 -24.57
C LYS A 267 5.03 7.81 -25.18
N ARG A 268 5.92 8.62 -24.59
CA ARG A 268 7.32 8.73 -25.04
C ARG A 268 8.10 7.45 -24.84
N ILE A 269 7.96 6.80 -23.68
CA ILE A 269 8.63 5.51 -23.39
C ILE A 269 8.12 4.44 -24.36
N GLU A 270 6.80 4.31 -24.53
CA GLU A 270 6.20 3.36 -25.48
C GLU A 270 6.67 3.59 -26.93
N ALA A 271 6.85 4.85 -27.34
CA ALA A 271 7.37 5.19 -28.66
C ALA A 271 8.86 4.84 -28.83
N VAL A 272 9.65 4.90 -27.76
CA VAL A 272 11.06 4.48 -27.75
C VAL A 272 11.15 2.96 -27.80
N ASP A 273 10.38 2.26 -27.00
CA ASP A 273 10.36 0.79 -26.96
C ASP A 273 9.97 0.19 -28.33
N LYS A 274 9.00 0.81 -29.02
CA LYS A 274 8.60 0.46 -30.41
C LYS A 274 9.67 0.72 -31.47
N LYS A 275 10.64 1.61 -31.22
CA LYS A 275 11.75 1.87 -32.15
C LYS A 275 12.93 0.93 -31.93
N ILE A 276 13.03 0.37 -30.72
CA ILE A 276 14.10 -0.56 -30.33
C ILE A 276 13.71 -2.00 -30.71
N SER A 277 12.41 -2.32 -30.70
CA SER A 277 11.85 -3.60 -31.17
C SER A 277 11.76 -3.66 -32.69
#